data_AF-A0A817EXB0-F1
#
_entry.id   AF-A0A817EXB0-F1
#
_cell.length_a   1.000
_cell.length_b   1.000
_cell.length_c   1.000
_cell.angle_alpha   90.00
_cell.angle_beta   90.00
_cell.angle_gamma   90.00
#
_symmetry.space_group_name_H-M   'P 1'
#
loop_
_entity.id
_entity.type
_entity.pdbx_description
1 polymer ?
#
loop_
_entity_poly.entity_id
_entity_poly.type
_entity_poly.pdbx_seq_one_letter_code
_entity_poly.pdbx_strand_id
1 'polypeptide(L)'
;MLKAAFVGGKDILQWYKSKDNLHYLREHTRLVDRVHYLKLEEDLWKNYTIYEEIYHCWTSPLSKTIIKDNKLEEDYKISNKSMIKYRERIKHQQQEAEGQVEKHALLLKDYQHQDSSVDEQHSWAAILALVRNGLHKLSQNHEHRKKYFKNSAKDYSFVKACYDCQPTQDEVMSMQVI
;
A
#
# COMPACT_ATOMS: atom_id res chain seq x y z
N MET A 1 29.07 6.56 -6.76
CA MET A 1 28.52 6.44 -5.39
C MET A 1 28.49 7.83 -4.77
N LEU A 2 27.34 8.51 -4.73
CA LEU A 2 27.22 9.80 -4.05
C LEU A 2 26.70 9.56 -2.63
N LYS A 3 27.56 9.84 -1.64
CA LYS A 3 27.19 9.96 -0.22
C LYS A 3 26.26 11.17 -0.10
N ALA A 4 24.95 10.95 -0.12
CA ALA A 4 23.99 11.97 0.26
C ALA A 4 24.18 12.24 1.77
N ALA A 5 24.80 13.37 2.09
CA ALA A 5 24.79 13.89 3.45
C ALA A 5 23.33 14.00 3.91
N PHE A 6 23.05 13.49 5.11
CA PHE A 6 21.74 13.57 5.73
C PHE A 6 21.44 15.03 6.06
N VAL A 7 20.74 15.71 5.16
CA VAL A 7 20.25 17.06 5.38
C VAL A 7 18.92 16.92 6.13
N GLY A 8 18.88 17.38 7.38
CA GLY A 8 17.64 17.41 8.14
C GLY A 8 16.62 18.31 7.46
N GLY A 9 15.32 17.97 7.55
CA GLY A 9 14.22 18.71 6.91
C GLY A 9 14.19 20.24 7.15
N LYS A 10 14.89 20.73 8.19
CA LYS A 10 15.01 22.15 8.53
C LYS A 10 16.04 22.91 7.69
N ASP A 11 17.10 22.25 7.22
CA ASP A 11 18.16 22.88 6.42
C ASP A 11 17.72 23.06 4.96
N ILE A 12 16.85 22.17 4.48
CA ILE A 12 16.23 22.20 3.15
C ILE A 12 15.40 23.47 2.91
N LEU A 13 14.74 23.99 3.94
CA LEU A 13 13.91 25.20 3.82
C LEU A 13 14.72 26.48 3.62
N GLN A 14 15.99 26.50 4.03
CA GLN A 14 16.87 27.67 3.85
C GLN A 14 17.30 27.89 2.40
N TRP A 15 17.16 26.86 1.56
CA TRP A 15 17.60 26.90 0.16
C TRP A 15 16.55 27.51 -0.77
N TYR A 16 15.30 27.68 -0.30
CA TYR A 16 14.21 28.20 -1.11
C TYR A 16 13.79 29.59 -0.64
N LYS A 17 14.22 30.60 -1.39
CA LYS A 17 14.02 32.02 -1.05
C LYS A 17 12.70 32.59 -1.59
N SER A 18 12.07 31.95 -2.59
CA SER A 18 10.81 32.39 -3.19
C SER A 18 9.63 31.52 -2.77
N LYS A 19 8.43 32.11 -2.72
CA LYS A 19 7.18 31.38 -2.46
C LYS A 19 6.89 30.35 -3.55
N ASP A 20 7.28 30.64 -4.78
CA ASP A 20 7.06 29.77 -5.94
C ASP A 20 7.92 28.52 -5.88
N ASN A 21 9.19 28.63 -5.46
CA ASN A 21 10.06 27.46 -5.29
C ASN A 21 9.60 26.57 -4.13
N LEU A 22 9.10 27.17 -3.04
CA LEU A 22 8.49 26.41 -1.94
C LEU A 22 7.18 25.73 -2.35
N HIS A 23 6.36 26.39 -3.18
CA HIS A 23 5.15 25.79 -3.74
C HIS A 23 5.50 24.61 -4.64
N TYR A 24 6.45 24.80 -5.57
CA TYR A 24 6.98 23.74 -6.42
C TYR A 24 7.45 22.54 -5.59
N LEU A 25 8.29 22.76 -4.58
CA LEU A 25 8.83 21.69 -3.74
C LEU A 25 7.71 20.91 -3.04
N ARG A 26 6.69 21.60 -2.53
CA ARG A 26 5.54 20.96 -1.85
C ARG A 26 4.72 20.11 -2.81
N GLU A 27 4.38 20.64 -3.98
CA GLU A 27 3.60 19.90 -4.97
C GLU A 27 4.39 18.69 -5.49
N HIS A 28 5.68 18.87 -5.79
CA HIS A 28 6.52 17.76 -6.23
C HIS A 28 6.70 16.70 -5.14
N THR A 29 6.86 17.13 -3.87
CA THR A 29 6.91 16.21 -2.72
C THR A 29 5.64 15.39 -2.61
N ARG A 30 4.46 16.00 -2.76
CA ARG A 30 3.17 15.29 -2.72
C ARG A 30 3.03 14.27 -3.83
N LEU A 31 3.46 14.62 -5.05
CA LEU A 31 3.41 13.71 -6.20
C LEU A 31 4.33 12.51 -6.00
N VAL A 32 5.57 12.75 -5.55
CA VAL A 32 6.54 11.68 -5.26
C VAL A 32 6.05 10.80 -4.10
N ASP A 33 5.52 11.39 -3.03
CA ASP A 33 4.93 10.66 -1.91
C ASP A 33 3.76 9.77 -2.38
N ARG A 34 2.89 10.31 -3.24
CA ARG A 34 1.76 9.58 -3.82
C ARG A 34 2.20 8.35 -4.61
N VAL A 35 3.25 8.46 -5.44
CA VAL A 35 3.82 7.32 -6.19
C VAL A 35 4.31 6.24 -5.22
N HIS A 36 5.05 6.63 -4.19
CA HIS A 36 5.58 5.68 -3.22
C HIS A 36 4.46 5.01 -2.39
N TYR A 37 3.45 5.77 -1.99
CA TYR A 37 2.27 5.23 -1.32
C TYR A 37 1.55 4.19 -2.18
N LEU A 38 1.30 4.50 -3.46
CA LEU A 38 0.63 3.59 -4.38
C LEU A 38 1.43 2.31 -4.60
N LYS A 39 2.76 2.41 -4.65
CA LYS A 39 3.65 1.24 -4.73
C LYS A 39 3.57 0.37 -3.47
N LEU A 40 3.57 0.98 -2.28
CA LEU A 40 3.40 0.25 -1.01
C LEU A 40 2.05 -0.46 -0.92
N GLU A 41 0.97 0.18 -1.41
CA GLU A 41 -0.33 -0.45 -1.54
C GLU A 41 -0.30 -1.61 -2.52
N GLU A 42 0.28 -1.43 -3.72
CA GLU A 42 0.41 -2.50 -4.72
C GLU A 42 1.16 -3.71 -4.14
N ASP A 43 2.27 -3.48 -3.44
CA ASP A 43 3.08 -4.53 -2.81
C ASP A 43 2.30 -5.24 -1.69
N LEU A 44 1.53 -4.51 -0.88
CA LEU A 44 0.66 -5.11 0.14
C LEU A 44 -0.37 -6.05 -0.51
N TRP A 45 -1.04 -5.61 -1.57
CA TRP A 45 -2.05 -6.42 -2.25
C TRP A 45 -1.45 -7.62 -2.98
N LYS A 46 -0.25 -7.50 -3.56
CA LYS A 46 0.50 -8.66 -4.07
C LYS A 46 0.75 -9.69 -2.97
N ASN A 47 1.16 -9.26 -1.78
CA ASN A 47 1.33 -10.18 -0.65
C ASN A 47 0.02 -10.85 -0.25
N TYR A 48 -1.11 -10.13 -0.26
CA TYR A 48 -2.39 -10.71 0.08
C TYR A 48 -2.83 -11.74 -0.96
N THR A 49 -2.62 -11.49 -2.26
CA THR A 49 -2.87 -12.50 -3.31
C THR A 49 -2.05 -13.77 -3.09
N ILE A 50 -0.77 -13.67 -2.73
CA ILE A 50 0.04 -14.86 -2.42
C ILE A 50 -0.58 -15.67 -1.28
N TYR A 51 -1.04 -15.02 -0.21
CA TYR A 51 -1.67 -15.72 0.90
C TYR A 51 -3.04 -16.28 0.53
N GLU A 52 -3.78 -15.60 -0.35
CA GLU A 52 -5.02 -16.14 -0.88
C GLU A 52 -4.81 -17.38 -1.74
N GLU A 53 -3.79 -17.40 -2.60
CA GLU A 53 -3.44 -18.58 -3.40
C GLU A 53 -3.07 -19.77 -2.50
N ILE A 54 -2.41 -19.51 -1.35
CA ILE A 54 -1.98 -20.54 -0.39
C ILE A 54 -3.15 -21.04 0.47
N TYR A 55 -4.00 -20.15 0.97
CA TYR A 55 -5.01 -20.45 1.99
C TYR A 55 -6.44 -20.48 1.44
N HIS A 56 -6.64 -20.17 0.16
CA HIS A 56 -7.92 -20.13 -0.54
C HIS A 56 -9.00 -19.28 0.17
N CYS A 57 -8.56 -18.21 0.83
CA CYS A 57 -9.41 -17.43 1.72
C CYS A 57 -10.41 -16.50 0.98
N TRP A 58 -10.26 -16.25 -0.32
CA TRP A 58 -11.22 -15.45 -1.12
C TRP A 58 -12.02 -16.25 -2.15
N THR A 59 -11.74 -17.54 -2.35
CA THR A 59 -12.42 -18.37 -3.35
C THR A 59 -13.71 -19.03 -2.83
N SER A 60 -13.83 -19.22 -1.52
CA SER A 60 -15.03 -19.79 -0.89
C SER A 60 -15.36 -19.03 0.40
N PRO A 61 -16.23 -18.01 0.35
CA PRO A 61 -16.47 -17.14 1.49
C PRO A 61 -17.22 -17.85 2.62
N LEU A 62 -16.68 -17.74 3.83
CA LEU A 62 -17.42 -18.05 5.06
C LEU A 62 -18.59 -17.09 5.23
N SER A 63 -19.64 -17.53 5.93
CA SER A 63 -20.73 -16.64 6.28
C SER A 63 -20.24 -15.48 7.16
N LYS A 64 -20.89 -14.31 7.06
CA LYS A 64 -20.52 -13.12 7.86
C LYS A 64 -20.52 -13.40 9.36
N THR A 65 -21.41 -14.29 9.82
CA THR A 65 -21.51 -14.71 11.21
C THR A 65 -20.27 -15.47 11.64
N ILE A 66 -19.84 -16.48 10.88
CA ILE A 66 -18.63 -17.26 11.19
C ILE A 66 -17.38 -16.37 11.19
N ILE A 67 -17.27 -15.45 10.23
CA ILE A 67 -16.17 -14.47 10.19
C ILE A 67 -16.15 -13.64 11.48
N LYS A 68 -17.31 -13.13 11.92
CA LYS A 68 -17.43 -12.31 13.13
C LYS A 68 -17.12 -13.10 14.40
N ASP A 69 -17.66 -14.31 14.53
CA ASP A 69 -17.53 -15.14 15.73
C ASP A 69 -16.09 -15.61 15.94
N ASN A 70 -15.36 -15.82 14.84
CA ASN A 70 -13.95 -16.23 14.86
C ASN A 70 -12.97 -15.04 14.77
N LYS A 71 -13.48 -13.80 14.79
CA LYS A 71 -12.66 -12.57 14.67
C LYS A 71 -11.70 -12.58 13.48
N LEU A 72 -12.14 -13.17 12.37
CA LEU A 72 -11.39 -13.18 11.12
C LEU A 72 -11.41 -11.78 10.49
N GLU A 73 -10.37 -11.44 9.71
CA GLU A 73 -10.28 -10.13 9.07
C GLU A 73 -11.48 -9.83 8.16
N GLU A 74 -11.88 -8.55 8.12
CA GLU A 74 -12.97 -8.10 7.25
C GLU A 74 -12.61 -8.21 5.76
N ASP A 75 -11.33 -8.26 5.43
CA ASP A 75 -10.83 -8.36 4.06
C ASP A 75 -11.27 -9.67 3.37
N TYR A 76 -11.70 -10.70 4.12
CA TYR A 76 -12.34 -11.91 3.56
C TYR A 76 -13.79 -11.72 3.11
N LYS A 77 -14.40 -10.57 3.42
CA LYS A 77 -15.71 -10.18 2.88
C LYS A 77 -15.59 -9.70 1.43
N ILE A 78 -14.38 -9.40 0.97
CA ILE A 78 -14.13 -8.85 -0.37
C ILE A 78 -14.06 -10.02 -1.37
N SER A 79 -14.92 -9.96 -2.39
CA SER A 79 -14.87 -10.95 -3.48
C SER A 79 -13.59 -10.82 -4.32
N ASN A 80 -13.12 -11.93 -4.89
CA ASN A 80 -12.00 -11.92 -5.83
C ASN A 80 -12.22 -10.92 -7.00
N LYS A 81 -13.46 -10.78 -7.48
CA LYS A 81 -13.82 -9.80 -8.52
C LYS A 81 -13.60 -8.35 -8.06
N SER A 82 -13.94 -8.04 -6.81
CA SER A 82 -13.70 -6.70 -6.23
C SER A 82 -12.21 -6.43 -6.07
N MET A 83 -11.46 -7.46 -5.67
CA MET A 83 -10.01 -7.42 -5.53
C MET A 83 -9.29 -7.11 -6.85
N ILE A 84 -9.66 -7.80 -7.92
CA ILE A 84 -9.09 -7.55 -9.25
C ILE A 84 -9.33 -6.10 -9.69
N LYS A 85 -10.57 -5.60 -9.56
CA LYS A 85 -10.91 -4.21 -9.89
C LYS A 85 -10.11 -3.19 -9.07
N TYR A 86 -9.87 -3.47 -7.80
CA TYR A 86 -9.07 -2.59 -6.95
C TYR A 86 -7.62 -2.54 -7.43
N ARG A 87 -7.02 -3.68 -7.76
CA ARG A 87 -5.64 -3.76 -8.29
C ARG A 87 -5.48 -3.01 -9.60
N GLU A 88 -6.43 -3.17 -10.53
CA GLU A 88 -6.43 -2.42 -11.80
C GLU A 88 -6.48 -0.92 -11.56
N ARG A 89 -7.32 -0.48 -10.61
CA ARG A 89 -7.42 0.93 -10.22
C ARG A 89 -6.10 1.47 -9.65
N ILE A 90 -5.46 0.74 -8.74
CA ILE A 90 -4.17 1.15 -8.16
C ILE A 90 -3.10 1.26 -9.25
N LYS A 91 -3.03 0.28 -10.15
CA LYS A 91 -2.08 0.30 -11.27
C LYS A 91 -2.30 1.51 -12.18
N HIS A 92 -3.55 1.82 -12.52
CA HIS A 92 -3.87 3.02 -13.30
C HIS A 92 -3.48 4.30 -12.56
N GLN A 93 -3.82 4.41 -11.28
CA GLN A 93 -3.45 5.57 -10.45
C GLN A 93 -1.93 5.74 -10.34
N GLN A 94 -1.18 4.63 -10.31
CA GLN A 94 0.27 4.67 -10.27
C GLN A 94 0.84 5.24 -11.58
N GLN A 95 0.37 4.74 -12.73
CA GLN A 95 0.80 5.26 -14.04
C GLN A 95 0.49 6.75 -14.19
N GLU A 96 -0.69 7.17 -13.72
CA GLU A 96 -1.07 8.59 -13.73
C GLU A 96 -0.16 9.43 -12.83
N ALA A 97 0.13 8.96 -11.60
CA ALA A 97 0.98 9.66 -10.66
C ALA A 97 2.45 9.74 -11.15
N GLU A 98 2.97 8.67 -11.75
CA GLU A 98 4.29 8.65 -12.39
C GLU A 98 4.35 9.69 -13.52
N GLY A 99 3.34 9.74 -14.39
CA GLY A 99 3.24 10.75 -15.44
C GLY A 99 3.12 12.20 -14.91
N GLN A 100 2.46 12.40 -13.77
CA GLN A 100 2.39 13.72 -13.12
C GLN A 100 3.75 14.12 -12.52
N VAL A 101 4.49 13.19 -11.92
CA VAL A 101 5.86 13.43 -11.44
C VAL A 101 6.76 13.83 -12.60
N GLU A 102 6.73 13.10 -13.73
CA GLU A 102 7.54 13.41 -14.91
C GLU A 102 7.22 14.81 -15.47
N LYS A 103 5.94 15.13 -15.64
CA LYS A 103 5.51 16.46 -16.09
C LYS A 103 5.98 17.57 -15.14
N HIS A 104 5.85 17.35 -13.84
CA HIS A 104 6.25 18.34 -12.85
C HIS A 104 7.77 18.48 -12.76
N ALA A 105 8.54 17.42 -12.99
CA ALA A 105 10.00 17.48 -13.08
C ALA A 105 10.48 18.30 -14.28
N LEU A 106 9.75 18.31 -15.40
CA LEU A 106 10.06 19.19 -16.53
C LEU A 106 9.89 20.68 -16.17
N LEU A 107 8.90 21.03 -15.35
CA LEU A 107 8.74 22.41 -14.86
C LEU A 107 9.93 22.87 -14.03
N LEU A 108 10.60 21.98 -13.28
CA LEU A 108 11.83 22.33 -12.56
C LEU A 108 12.93 22.78 -13.50
N LYS A 109 13.08 22.08 -14.63
CA LYS A 109 14.10 22.43 -15.63
C LYS A 109 13.84 23.83 -16.17
N ASP A 110 12.57 24.16 -16.43
CA ASP A 110 12.18 25.50 -16.87
C ASP A 110 12.46 26.57 -15.80
N TYR A 111 12.18 26.28 -14.52
CA TYR A 111 12.52 27.19 -13.40
C TYR A 111 14.02 27.40 -13.24
N GLN A 112 14.84 26.36 -13.40
CA GLN A 112 16.30 26.47 -13.33
C GLN A 112 16.88 27.32 -14.46
N HIS A 113 16.25 27.33 -15.63
CA HIS A 113 16.65 28.22 -16.73
C HIS A 113 16.37 29.69 -16.38
N GLN A 114 15.41 29.97 -15.50
CA GLN A 114 15.01 31.31 -15.08
C GLN A 114 15.73 31.78 -13.80
N ASP A 115 16.09 30.86 -12.90
CA ASP A 115 16.78 31.15 -11.63
C ASP A 115 17.91 30.14 -11.38
N SER A 116 19.15 30.60 -11.58
CA SER A 116 20.37 29.80 -11.39
C SER A 116 20.66 29.44 -9.93
N SER A 117 19.91 30.00 -8.96
CA SER A 117 20.02 29.63 -7.56
C SER A 117 19.27 28.33 -7.21
N VAL A 118 18.48 27.79 -8.15
CA VAL A 118 17.76 26.51 -7.99
C VAL A 118 18.65 25.35 -8.42
N ASP A 119 19.09 24.54 -7.45
CA ASP A 119 19.82 23.31 -7.70
C ASP A 119 18.87 22.09 -7.69
N GLU A 120 18.78 21.39 -8.83
CA GLU A 120 17.96 20.20 -9.04
C GLU A 120 18.38 19.04 -8.11
N GLN A 121 19.68 18.84 -7.90
CA GLN A 121 20.16 17.75 -7.05
C GLN A 121 19.77 18.00 -5.59
N HIS A 122 19.93 19.23 -5.12
CA HIS A 122 19.51 19.62 -3.78
C HIS A 122 17.99 19.53 -3.62
N SER A 123 17.22 19.93 -4.64
CA SER A 123 15.76 19.83 -4.66
C SER A 123 15.26 18.40 -4.62
N TRP A 124 15.91 17.52 -5.38
CA TRP A 124 15.57 16.12 -5.37
C TRP A 124 15.93 15.44 -4.05
N ALA A 125 17.10 15.74 -3.49
CA ALA A 125 17.52 15.22 -2.19
C ALA A 125 16.55 15.65 -1.07
N ALA A 126 16.11 16.92 -1.11
CA ALA A 126 15.12 17.48 -0.20
C ALA A 126 13.79 16.72 -0.25
N ILE A 127 13.26 16.52 -1.44
CA ILE A 127 12.01 15.79 -1.66
C ILE A 127 12.12 14.36 -1.15
N LEU A 128 13.19 13.66 -1.52
CA LEU A 128 13.40 12.28 -1.07
C LEU A 128 13.52 12.19 0.45
N ALA A 129 14.16 13.16 1.12
CA ALA A 129 14.25 13.18 2.58
C ALA A 129 12.88 13.36 3.24
N LEU A 130 12.05 14.29 2.72
CA LEU A 130 10.69 14.53 3.22
C LEU A 130 9.79 13.30 3.01
N VAL A 131 9.83 12.73 1.81
CA VAL A 131 9.07 11.53 1.45
C VAL A 131 9.50 10.34 2.30
N ARG A 132 10.81 10.06 2.44
CA ARG A 132 11.30 8.94 3.26
C ARG A 132 10.85 9.02 4.71
N ASN A 133 10.84 10.21 5.31
CA ASN A 133 10.36 10.39 6.67
C ASN A 133 8.85 10.10 6.80
N GLY A 134 8.05 10.55 5.83
CA GLY A 134 6.62 10.23 5.77
C GLY A 134 6.36 8.73 5.57
N LEU A 135 7.10 8.12 4.65
CA LEU A 135 6.98 6.71 4.30
C LEU A 135 7.46 5.76 5.40
N HIS A 136 8.36 6.16 6.29
CA HIS A 136 8.86 5.26 7.34
C HIS A 136 7.73 4.76 8.26
N LYS A 137 6.79 5.64 8.63
CA LYS A 137 5.63 5.25 9.44
C LYS A 137 4.66 4.39 8.64
N LEU A 138 4.45 4.72 7.37
CA LEU A 138 3.59 3.94 6.47
C LEU A 138 4.15 2.53 6.23
N SER A 139 5.46 2.39 6.01
CA SER A 139 6.08 1.08 5.77
C SER A 139 6.01 0.18 6.99
N GLN A 140 6.20 0.72 8.21
CA GLN A 140 5.98 -0.03 9.45
C GLN A 140 4.54 -0.54 9.58
N ASN A 141 3.55 0.31 9.26
CA ASN A 141 2.15 -0.09 9.25
C ASN A 141 1.87 -1.16 8.19
N HIS A 142 2.45 -1.07 6.99
CA HIS A 142 2.29 -2.08 5.95
C HIS A 142 2.89 -3.43 6.35
N GLU A 143 4.08 -3.44 6.96
CA GLU A 143 4.69 -4.66 7.48
C GLU A 143 3.86 -5.30 8.59
N HIS A 144 3.25 -4.48 9.45
CA HIS A 144 2.31 -4.97 10.46
C HIS A 144 1.07 -5.61 9.82
N ARG A 145 0.42 -4.92 8.87
CA ARG A 145 -0.75 -5.43 8.13
C ARG A 145 -0.44 -6.75 7.42
N LYS A 146 0.72 -6.85 6.76
CA LYS A 146 1.18 -8.08 6.09
C LYS A 146 1.27 -9.27 7.05
N LYS A 147 1.84 -9.07 8.24
CA LYS A 147 1.94 -10.13 9.27
C LYS A 147 0.56 -10.51 9.80
N TYR A 148 -0.29 -9.52 10.03
CA TYR A 148 -1.64 -9.73 10.55
C TYR A 148 -2.50 -10.52 9.56
N PHE A 149 -2.53 -10.11 8.29
CA PHE A 149 -3.26 -10.82 7.22
C PHE A 149 -2.79 -12.25 7.03
N LYS A 150 -1.47 -12.49 7.08
CA LYS A 150 -0.92 -13.85 7.01
C LYS A 150 -1.49 -14.76 8.10
N ASN A 151 -1.55 -14.26 9.33
CA ASN A 151 -2.07 -15.03 10.46
C ASN A 151 -3.58 -15.23 10.31
N SER A 152 -4.32 -14.18 9.93
CA SER A 152 -5.76 -14.29 9.70
C SER A 152 -6.10 -15.25 8.55
N ALA A 153 -5.26 -15.35 7.51
CA ALA A 153 -5.49 -16.27 6.40
C ALA A 153 -5.32 -17.73 6.82
N LYS A 154 -4.38 -18.00 7.72
CA LYS A 154 -4.21 -19.31 8.35
C LYS A 154 -5.43 -19.65 9.21
N ASP A 155 -5.85 -18.73 10.06
CA ASP A 155 -7.02 -18.92 10.93
C ASP A 155 -8.28 -19.14 10.09
N TYR A 156 -8.45 -18.39 9.00
CA TYR A 156 -9.52 -18.57 8.03
C TYR A 156 -9.50 -19.99 7.46
N SER A 157 -8.36 -20.45 6.97
CA SER A 157 -8.22 -21.80 6.39
C SER A 157 -8.59 -22.89 7.41
N PHE A 158 -8.16 -22.72 8.67
CA PHE A 158 -8.51 -23.64 9.75
C PHE A 158 -10.01 -23.63 10.07
N VAL A 159 -10.60 -22.45 10.27
CA VAL A 159 -12.04 -22.32 10.53
C VAL A 159 -12.86 -22.86 9.37
N LYS A 160 -12.42 -22.62 8.12
CA LYS A 160 -13.08 -23.15 6.94
C LYS A 160 -13.04 -24.67 6.90
N ALA A 161 -11.90 -25.27 7.19
CA ALA A 161 -11.80 -26.73 7.29
C ALA A 161 -12.77 -27.29 8.35
N CYS A 162 -12.83 -26.67 9.53
CA CYS A 162 -13.79 -27.08 10.57
C CYS A 162 -15.25 -26.90 10.12
N TYR A 163 -15.56 -25.80 9.45
CA TYR A 163 -16.89 -25.51 8.92
C TYR A 163 -17.31 -26.53 7.85
N ASP A 164 -16.39 -26.87 6.94
CA ASP A 164 -16.63 -27.85 5.88
C ASP A 164 -16.70 -29.29 6.39
N CYS A 165 -16.06 -29.57 7.53
CA CYS A 165 -16.14 -30.86 8.21
C CYS A 165 -17.36 -30.98 9.14
N GLN A 166 -18.28 -30.01 9.17
CA GLN A 166 -19.50 -30.16 9.96
C GLN A 166 -20.36 -31.28 9.36
N PRO A 167 -20.66 -32.35 10.13
CA PRO A 167 -21.47 -33.44 9.62
C PRO A 167 -22.85 -32.91 9.26
N THR A 168 -23.35 -33.35 8.12
CA THR A 168 -24.71 -33.07 7.69
C THR A 168 -25.70 -33.66 8.67
N GLN A 169 -26.92 -33.10 8.70
CA GLN A 169 -27.96 -33.57 9.60
C GLN A 169 -28.30 -35.05 9.36
N ASP A 170 -28.21 -35.51 8.12
CA ASP A 170 -28.39 -36.92 7.76
C ASP A 170 -27.27 -37.82 8.29
N GLU A 171 -26.01 -37.36 8.23
CA GLU A 171 -24.86 -38.10 8.82
C GLU A 171 -25.00 -38.21 10.34
N VAL A 172 -25.38 -37.12 11.02
CA VAL A 172 -25.63 -37.12 12.47
C VAL A 172 -26.77 -38.08 12.83
N MET A 173 -27.88 -38.04 12.08
CA MET A 173 -29.03 -38.93 12.32
C MET A 173 -28.67 -40.39 12.08
N SER A 174 -27.82 -40.70 11.10
CA SER A 174 -27.35 -42.07 10.84
C SER A 174 -26.44 -42.63 11.95
N MET A 175 -25.69 -41.76 12.64
CA MET A 175 -24.83 -42.15 13.78
C MET A 175 -25.61 -42.36 15.08
N GLN A 176 -26.85 -41.87 15.19
CA GLN A 176 -27.70 -42.03 16.38
C GLN A 176 -28.51 -43.34 16.39
N VAL A 177 -28.46 -44.13 15.31
CA VAL A 177 -29.20 -45.41 15.17
C VAL A 177 -28.35 -46.62 15.62
N ILE A 178 -27.41 -46.44 16.56
CA ILE A 178 -26.61 -47.54 17.15
C ILE A 178 -27.15 -47.91 18.53
#